data_AF-A0A5C5RDX7-F1
#
_entry.id   AF-A0A5C5RDX7-F1
#
_cell.length_a   1.000
_cell.length_b   1.000
_cell.length_c   1.000
_cell.angle_alpha   90.00
_cell.angle_beta   90.00
_cell.angle_gamma   90.00
#
_symmetry.space_group_name_H-M   'P 1'
#
loop_
_entity.id
_entity.type
_entity.pdbx_description
1 polymer ?
#
loop_
_entity_poly.entity_id
_entity_poly.type
_entity_poly.pdbx_seq_one_letter_code
_entity_poly.pdbx_strand_id
1 'polypeptide(L)'
;MSTALLDRPEVDARRGAPDPVLDPWAAYSYLDAKRDVLDEEARARPLIRLWDKYHRYIGTVANEKSLSAEEMLHDTGTGEVVLRASDWLVDFLKTDVRKDEDLHITIDPYPHNRDWRWRWGAKITNVAVKRNEDGIRTATLECSHNREHWKHLLFGATPFSAPEVQPLKAWLMLGNTRTVVAGTGFLNLARNYWPLLALPANIMNPGAWVGQASNLANLDPLNWPVQMQFVNPLFDQSRTTVLMSRWSDAHSVTEDLLRDAGCHVRAYTWLPEDTTSPHPELAAIVGEKLARPRRACVVLAAEDKSGVTGPTGTAFDGFLNLVAVTADNSITEVLHPVDLNGDGVTDPWFRKLLMVAPAIPTVVFRDTEHSQILSSEHNSYRFKAGSIMTGGKSPGWVNQLQTFAIKYALSQLSAVISYGLGAYQEPGTPGLEEIYQGQFDDMLLAFIRFTDPVRAYRAGPYGYLEHFEQGSGSAYTVSSGLTLRQGHFKTRAYQGFKVAVRNGGQHMLFYDFNLGDRTLFEIDGVLYTDQVTAWKLHYDETTPKTFDLSIGDDRESEDPVAQVTRAAGNFWNGLAMMFGSGDLF
;
A
#
# COMPACT_ATOMS: atom_id res chain seq x y z
N MET A 1 54.10 -26.82 22.42
CA MET A 1 53.01 -26.06 23.07
C MET A 1 52.36 -25.13 22.04
N SER A 2 51.90 -25.70 20.91
CA SER A 2 51.52 -24.95 19.70
C SER A 2 50.62 -25.84 18.85
N THR A 3 49.32 -25.86 19.16
CA THR A 3 48.27 -26.39 18.28
C THR A 3 46.85 -26.07 18.77
N ALA A 4 46.65 -25.76 20.05
CA ALA A 4 45.31 -25.54 20.62
C ALA A 4 44.68 -24.15 20.34
N LEU A 5 45.39 -23.21 19.71
CA LEU A 5 44.86 -21.87 19.39
C LEU A 5 44.11 -21.82 18.05
N LEU A 6 44.14 -22.90 17.26
CA LEU A 6 43.49 -22.98 15.94
C LEU A 6 42.24 -23.86 15.92
N ASP A 7 41.97 -24.61 16.99
CA ASP A 7 40.73 -25.37 17.09
C ASP A 7 39.62 -24.44 17.58
N ARG A 8 38.57 -24.33 16.76
CA ARG A 8 37.35 -23.60 17.11
C ARG A 8 36.81 -24.20 18.42
N PRO A 9 36.57 -23.40 19.48
CA PRO A 9 35.99 -23.93 20.70
C PRO A 9 34.60 -24.50 20.39
N GLU A 10 34.31 -25.70 20.87
CA GLU A 10 32.97 -26.29 20.76
C GLU A 10 31.97 -25.35 21.44
N VAL A 11 31.07 -24.79 20.64
CA VAL A 11 29.98 -23.96 21.12
C VAL A 11 28.92 -24.89 21.70
N ASP A 12 28.98 -25.10 23.02
CA ASP A 12 27.92 -25.82 23.75
C ASP A 12 26.66 -24.95 23.79
N ALA A 13 25.71 -25.24 22.89
CA ALA A 13 24.42 -24.57 22.80
C ALA A 13 23.62 -24.54 24.12
N ARG A 14 23.97 -25.37 25.11
CA ARG A 14 23.31 -25.43 26.42
C ARG A 14 23.80 -24.37 27.41
N ARG A 15 24.95 -23.72 27.18
CA ARG A 15 25.54 -22.72 28.09
C ARG A 15 25.05 -21.29 27.87
N GLY A 16 24.18 -21.05 26.88
CA GLY A 16 23.68 -19.72 26.55
C GLY A 16 24.73 -18.86 25.84
N ALA A 17 24.34 -17.63 25.44
CA ALA A 17 25.27 -16.70 24.80
C ALA A 17 26.32 -16.22 25.81
N PRO A 18 27.64 -16.41 25.54
CA PRO A 18 28.70 -15.94 26.43
C PRO A 18 28.73 -14.42 26.51
N ASP A 19 29.01 -13.88 27.71
CA ASP A 19 29.11 -12.45 27.95
C ASP A 19 30.41 -11.90 27.30
N PRO A 20 30.32 -10.96 26.33
CA PRO A 20 31.47 -10.42 25.63
C PRO A 20 32.43 -9.63 26.53
N VAL A 21 31.98 -9.15 27.69
CA VAL A 21 32.82 -8.40 28.65
C VAL A 21 33.66 -9.35 29.50
N LEU A 22 33.11 -10.52 29.84
CA LEU A 22 33.77 -11.50 30.71
C LEU A 22 34.63 -12.49 29.92
N ASP A 23 34.17 -12.91 28.74
CA ASP A 23 34.91 -13.82 27.86
C ASP A 23 34.75 -13.39 26.39
N PRO A 24 35.56 -12.42 25.93
CA PRO A 24 35.46 -11.89 24.57
C PRO A 24 35.80 -12.95 23.50
N TRP A 25 36.63 -13.95 23.83
CA TRP A 25 37.01 -14.99 22.87
C TRP A 25 35.90 -16.02 22.66
N ALA A 26 35.26 -16.47 23.74
CA ALA A 26 34.07 -17.31 23.62
C ALA A 26 32.93 -16.58 22.91
N ALA A 27 32.74 -15.27 23.19
CA ALA A 27 31.76 -14.45 22.48
C ALA A 27 32.06 -14.32 20.99
N TYR A 28 33.31 -14.05 20.60
CA TYR A 28 33.70 -14.02 19.19
C TYR A 28 33.45 -15.36 18.50
N SER A 29 33.88 -16.47 19.12
CA SER A 29 33.71 -17.81 18.54
C SER A 29 32.25 -18.22 18.40
N TYR A 30 31.41 -17.85 19.38
CA TYR A 30 29.95 -18.03 19.33
C TYR A 30 29.33 -17.24 18.17
N LEU A 31 29.72 -15.98 17.98
CA LEU A 31 29.22 -15.14 16.89
C LEU A 31 29.70 -15.62 15.52
N ASP A 32 30.95 -16.08 15.40
CA ASP A 32 31.49 -16.66 14.17
C ASP A 32 30.75 -17.96 13.80
N ALA A 33 30.53 -18.86 14.77
CA ALA A 33 29.74 -20.06 14.56
C ALA A 33 28.28 -19.75 14.18
N LYS A 34 27.67 -18.73 14.83
CA LYS A 34 26.32 -18.27 14.46
C LYS A 34 26.28 -17.76 13.02
N ARG A 35 27.29 -16.98 12.61
CA ARG A 35 27.42 -16.49 11.23
C ARG A 35 27.55 -17.66 10.25
N ASP A 36 28.40 -18.64 10.52
CA ASP A 36 28.58 -19.81 9.66
C ASP A 36 27.26 -20.57 9.46
N VAL A 37 26.47 -20.77 10.52
CA VAL A 37 25.14 -21.41 10.43
C VAL A 37 24.17 -20.58 9.57
N LEU A 38 24.17 -19.26 9.72
CA LEU A 38 23.34 -18.38 8.89
C LEU A 38 23.76 -18.40 7.43
N ASP A 39 25.07 -18.40 7.16
CA ASP A 39 25.63 -18.46 5.79
C ASP A 39 25.34 -19.82 5.13
N GLU A 40 25.41 -20.93 5.87
CA GLU A 40 25.03 -22.26 5.40
C GLU A 40 23.54 -22.34 5.05
N GLU A 41 22.67 -21.82 5.92
CA GLU A 41 21.23 -21.76 5.71
C GLU A 41 20.86 -20.85 4.51
N ALA A 42 21.58 -19.74 4.36
CA ALA A 42 21.47 -18.84 3.22
C ALA A 42 21.94 -19.47 1.90
N ARG A 43 22.73 -20.55 1.93
CA ARG A 43 23.16 -21.29 0.72
C ARG A 43 22.28 -22.51 0.45
N ALA A 44 21.64 -23.06 1.46
CA ALA A 44 20.78 -24.23 1.32
C ALA A 44 19.64 -23.97 0.31
N ARG A 45 19.27 -25.00 -0.47
CA ARG A 45 18.14 -24.88 -1.40
C ARG A 45 16.84 -24.61 -0.63
N PRO A 46 15.97 -23.71 -1.11
CA PRO A 46 14.72 -23.43 -0.42
C PRO A 46 13.78 -24.63 -0.53
N LEU A 47 12.93 -24.80 0.47
CA LEU A 47 11.95 -25.88 0.48
C LEU A 47 10.69 -25.44 -0.24
N ILE A 48 10.38 -26.07 -1.38
CA ILE A 48 9.21 -25.75 -2.20
C ILE A 48 8.16 -26.85 -2.03
N ARG A 49 6.98 -26.49 -1.53
CA ARG A 49 5.89 -27.43 -1.23
C ARG A 49 4.62 -27.06 -1.97
N LEU A 50 3.94 -28.09 -2.45
CA LEU A 50 2.67 -27.97 -3.16
C LEU A 50 1.51 -28.49 -2.34
N TRP A 51 0.39 -27.80 -2.48
CA TRP A 51 -0.79 -27.99 -1.67
C TRP A 51 -2.04 -28.01 -2.54
N ASP A 52 -3.02 -28.82 -2.14
CA ASP A 52 -4.31 -28.90 -2.81
C ASP A 52 -5.23 -27.73 -2.43
N LYS A 53 -6.44 -27.70 -3.02
CA LYS A 53 -7.52 -26.73 -2.72
C LYS A 53 -7.93 -26.64 -1.24
N TYR A 54 -7.59 -27.63 -0.42
CA TYR A 54 -7.85 -27.66 1.02
C TYR A 54 -6.59 -27.38 1.85
N HIS A 55 -5.50 -26.93 1.21
CA HIS A 55 -4.17 -26.78 1.81
C HIS A 55 -3.67 -28.08 2.47
N ARG A 56 -3.95 -29.24 1.86
CA ARG A 56 -3.34 -30.51 2.21
C ARG A 56 -2.09 -30.73 1.37
N TYR A 57 -1.06 -31.23 2.01
CA TYR A 57 0.24 -31.45 1.38
C TYR A 57 0.14 -32.50 0.26
N ILE A 58 0.60 -32.13 -0.94
CA ILE A 58 0.68 -33.03 -2.10
C ILE A 58 2.09 -33.59 -2.21
N GLY A 59 3.09 -32.71 -2.23
CA GLY A 59 4.47 -33.10 -2.49
C GLY A 59 5.45 -31.93 -2.39
N THR A 60 6.73 -32.27 -2.38
CA THR A 60 7.84 -31.31 -2.40
C THR A 60 8.44 -31.30 -3.80
N VAL A 61 8.68 -30.11 -4.34
CA VAL A 61 9.38 -29.92 -5.61
C VAL A 61 10.89 -30.01 -5.33
N ALA A 62 11.58 -30.89 -6.04
CA ALA A 62 13.02 -31.14 -5.85
C ALA A 62 13.83 -31.18 -7.16
N ASN A 63 13.17 -31.11 -8.32
CA ASN A 63 13.80 -31.14 -9.64
C ASN A 63 13.43 -29.90 -10.47
N GLU A 64 13.35 -28.76 -9.80
CA GLU A 64 13.22 -27.44 -10.40
C GLU A 64 14.50 -27.06 -11.16
N LYS A 65 14.30 -26.46 -12.33
CA LYS A 65 15.36 -25.87 -13.14
C LYS A 65 15.69 -24.47 -12.63
N SER A 66 14.65 -23.65 -12.47
CA SER A 66 14.77 -22.29 -11.97
C SER A 66 13.61 -21.93 -11.04
N LEU A 67 13.89 -21.01 -10.13
CA LEU A 67 12.91 -20.41 -9.24
C LEU A 67 13.08 -18.88 -9.28
N SER A 68 11.97 -18.19 -9.43
CA SER A 68 11.85 -16.76 -9.18
C SER A 68 10.64 -16.53 -8.27
N ALA A 69 10.79 -15.85 -7.14
CA ALA A 69 9.70 -15.51 -6.24
C ALA A 69 9.89 -14.09 -5.73
N GLU A 70 8.94 -13.21 -6.02
CA GLU A 70 8.97 -11.80 -5.67
C GLU A 70 7.86 -11.48 -4.67
N GLU A 71 8.17 -10.63 -3.69
CA GLU A 71 7.19 -10.00 -2.81
C GLU A 71 7.34 -8.48 -2.89
N MET A 72 6.23 -7.78 -3.12
CA MET A 72 6.18 -6.33 -3.23
C MET A 72 5.38 -5.71 -2.08
N LEU A 73 5.79 -4.51 -1.66
CA LEU A 73 5.24 -3.81 -0.48
C LEU A 73 3.82 -3.28 -0.71
N HIS A 74 3.51 -2.79 -1.90
CA HIS A 74 2.21 -2.22 -2.23
C HIS A 74 1.43 -3.01 -3.28
N ASP A 75 2.08 -3.90 -4.04
CA ASP A 75 1.48 -4.66 -5.13
C ASP A 75 1.60 -6.18 -4.91
N THR A 76 0.95 -6.97 -5.77
CA THR A 76 1.04 -8.44 -5.76
C THR A 76 2.34 -8.88 -6.41
N GLY A 77 3.18 -9.56 -5.62
CA GLY A 77 4.38 -10.20 -6.14
C GLY A 77 4.07 -11.41 -7.04
N THR A 78 4.98 -11.71 -7.96
CA THR A 78 4.85 -12.82 -8.90
C THR A 78 5.90 -13.90 -8.60
N GLY A 79 5.60 -15.14 -8.96
CA GLY A 79 6.58 -16.20 -8.91
C GLY A 79 6.47 -17.14 -10.09
N GLU A 80 7.60 -17.72 -10.45
CA GLU A 80 7.74 -18.68 -11.52
C GLU A 80 8.60 -19.84 -11.02
N VAL A 81 8.08 -21.07 -11.14
CA VAL A 81 8.84 -22.29 -10.86
C VAL A 81 8.88 -23.12 -12.14
N VAL A 82 10.08 -23.30 -12.70
CA VAL A 82 10.24 -24.08 -13.94
C VAL A 82 10.66 -25.49 -13.58
N LEU A 83 9.82 -26.46 -13.92
CA LEU A 83 10.05 -27.88 -13.72
C LEU A 83 10.45 -28.58 -15.02
N ARG A 84 11.27 -29.62 -14.89
CA ARG A 84 11.52 -30.55 -15.99
C ARG A 84 10.26 -31.38 -16.22
N ALA A 85 9.85 -31.59 -17.47
CA ALA A 85 8.59 -32.30 -17.74
C ALA A 85 8.58 -33.79 -17.37
N SER A 86 9.75 -34.38 -17.05
CA SER A 86 9.88 -35.74 -16.54
C SER A 86 9.61 -35.84 -15.03
N ASP A 87 9.35 -34.72 -14.36
CA ASP A 87 8.97 -34.72 -12.95
C ASP A 87 7.57 -35.34 -12.79
N TRP A 88 7.44 -36.27 -11.85
CA TRP A 88 6.16 -36.93 -11.52
C TRP A 88 5.06 -35.91 -11.22
N LEU A 89 5.45 -34.76 -10.68
CA LEU A 89 4.54 -33.70 -10.32
C LEU A 89 3.88 -33.07 -11.55
N VAL A 90 4.60 -32.99 -12.66
CA VAL A 90 4.07 -32.48 -13.94
C VAL A 90 3.04 -33.45 -14.52
N ASP A 91 3.19 -34.76 -14.29
CA ASP A 91 2.20 -35.74 -14.71
C ASP A 91 0.98 -35.74 -13.79
N PHE A 92 1.18 -35.63 -12.47
CA PHE A 92 0.11 -35.43 -11.49
C PHE A 92 -0.76 -34.19 -11.82
N LEU A 93 -0.14 -33.07 -12.16
CA LEU A 93 -0.84 -31.84 -12.57
C LEU A 93 -1.66 -32.00 -13.86
N LYS A 94 -1.29 -32.93 -14.75
CA LYS A 94 -2.04 -33.19 -15.98
C LYS A 94 -3.21 -34.14 -15.80
N THR A 95 -3.04 -35.19 -14.99
CA THR A 95 -4.00 -36.29 -14.91
C THR A 95 -4.97 -36.18 -13.75
N ASP A 96 -4.47 -35.74 -12.60
CA ASP A 96 -5.17 -35.92 -11.32
C ASP A 96 -5.82 -34.62 -10.83
N VAL A 97 -5.20 -33.48 -11.11
CA VAL A 97 -5.77 -32.17 -10.79
C VAL A 97 -6.78 -31.77 -11.86
N ARG A 98 -8.02 -31.52 -11.45
CA ARG A 98 -9.03 -30.98 -12.37
C ARG A 98 -8.69 -29.53 -12.67
N LYS A 99 -8.96 -29.09 -13.90
CA LYS A 99 -8.76 -27.70 -14.33
C LYS A 99 -9.46 -26.66 -13.43
N ASP A 100 -10.53 -27.08 -12.74
CA ASP A 100 -11.36 -26.23 -11.89
C ASP A 100 -10.86 -26.19 -10.43
N GLU A 101 -9.84 -26.98 -10.09
CA GLU A 101 -9.31 -27.10 -8.72
C GLU A 101 -8.12 -26.17 -8.50
N ASP A 102 -8.18 -25.44 -7.39
CA ASP A 102 -7.10 -24.56 -6.98
C ASP A 102 -5.89 -25.34 -6.45
N LEU A 103 -4.71 -24.80 -6.74
CA LEU A 103 -3.42 -25.28 -6.23
C LEU A 103 -2.68 -24.13 -5.55
N HIS A 104 -1.99 -24.47 -4.47
CA HIS A 104 -1.18 -23.51 -3.72
C HIS A 104 0.25 -24.00 -3.59
N ILE A 105 1.17 -23.05 -3.48
CA ILE A 105 2.60 -23.30 -3.33
C ILE A 105 3.13 -22.49 -2.15
N THR A 106 4.05 -23.09 -1.39
CA THR A 106 4.81 -22.38 -0.37
C THR A 106 6.29 -22.60 -0.58
N ILE A 107 7.05 -21.53 -0.47
CA ILE A 107 8.50 -21.53 -0.60
C ILE A 107 9.05 -21.03 0.74
N ASP A 108 9.75 -21.91 1.45
CA ASP A 108 10.51 -21.53 2.64
C ASP A 108 11.95 -21.20 2.21
N PRO A 109 12.37 -19.92 2.26
CA PRO A 109 13.71 -19.53 1.81
C PRO A 109 14.83 -20.14 2.67
N TYR A 110 14.51 -20.44 3.93
CA TYR A 110 15.37 -21.11 4.91
C TYR A 110 14.73 -22.47 5.31
N PRO A 111 15.24 -23.60 4.79
CA PRO A 111 14.59 -24.90 4.92
C PRO A 111 14.65 -25.53 6.31
N HIS A 112 15.66 -25.20 7.14
CA HIS A 112 15.83 -25.71 8.50
C HIS A 112 15.17 -24.78 9.54
N ASN A 113 15.09 -23.48 9.26
CA ASN A 113 14.37 -22.51 10.09
C ASN A 113 13.06 -22.08 9.43
N ARG A 114 12.03 -22.92 9.56
CA ARG A 114 10.71 -22.70 8.94
C ARG A 114 9.85 -21.82 9.82
N ASP A 115 9.43 -20.68 9.29
CA ASP A 115 8.52 -19.75 9.96
C ASP A 115 7.57 -19.14 8.92
N TRP A 116 6.33 -18.88 9.31
CA TRP A 116 5.34 -18.20 8.48
C TRP A 116 5.75 -16.77 8.11
N ARG A 117 6.65 -16.14 8.89
CA ARG A 117 7.08 -14.73 8.72
C ARG A 117 7.91 -14.47 7.46
N TRP A 118 8.65 -15.46 6.99
CA TRP A 118 9.48 -15.35 5.77
C TRP A 118 9.10 -16.39 4.71
N ARG A 119 8.12 -17.24 5.00
CA ARG A 119 7.55 -18.14 4.01
C ARG A 119 6.81 -17.35 2.95
N TRP A 120 7.23 -17.54 1.70
CA TRP A 120 6.53 -16.99 0.56
C TRP A 120 5.42 -17.95 0.15
N GLY A 121 4.17 -17.49 0.18
CA GLY A 121 3.02 -18.30 -0.21
C GLY A 121 2.27 -17.71 -1.38
N ALA A 122 1.86 -18.56 -2.31
CA ALA A 122 1.21 -18.14 -3.53
C ALA A 122 0.15 -19.15 -3.98
N LYS A 123 -0.78 -18.66 -4.81
CA LYS A 123 -1.70 -19.48 -5.58
C LYS A 123 -1.14 -19.68 -6.98
N ILE A 124 -1.20 -20.91 -7.49
CA ILE A 124 -0.84 -21.20 -8.88
C ILE A 124 -1.97 -20.69 -9.76
N THR A 125 -1.67 -19.74 -10.64
CA THR A 125 -2.65 -19.15 -11.55
C THR A 125 -2.65 -19.85 -12.90
N ASN A 126 -1.49 -20.34 -13.33
CA ASN A 126 -1.35 -21.00 -14.61
C ASN A 126 -0.24 -22.08 -14.56
N VAL A 127 -0.49 -23.19 -15.26
CA VAL A 127 0.46 -24.29 -15.45
C VAL A 127 0.74 -24.40 -16.95
N ALA A 128 1.84 -23.80 -17.39
CA ALA A 128 2.21 -23.76 -18.79
C ALA A 128 3.18 -24.89 -19.15
N VAL A 129 2.71 -25.91 -19.87
CA VAL A 129 3.59 -26.96 -20.41
C VAL A 129 4.05 -26.56 -21.81
N LYS A 130 5.34 -26.23 -21.95
CA LYS A 130 5.96 -25.83 -23.21
C LYS A 130 6.89 -26.93 -23.72
N ARG A 131 6.94 -27.08 -25.05
CA ARG A 131 7.96 -27.88 -25.73
C ARG A 131 8.83 -26.90 -26.50
N ASN A 132 10.10 -26.81 -26.13
CA ASN A 132 11.05 -25.97 -26.84
C ASN A 132 11.44 -26.63 -28.16
N GLU A 133 12.00 -25.84 -29.08
CA GLU A 133 12.46 -26.32 -30.40
C GLU A 133 13.49 -27.45 -30.27
N ASP A 134 14.28 -27.44 -29.19
CA ASP A 134 15.24 -28.49 -28.81
C ASP A 134 14.57 -29.83 -28.44
N GLY A 135 13.24 -29.90 -28.44
CA GLY A 135 12.47 -31.09 -28.09
C GLY A 135 12.30 -31.31 -26.59
N ILE A 136 13.03 -30.57 -25.74
CA ILE A 136 12.89 -30.59 -24.28
C ILE A 136 11.53 -30.00 -23.90
N ARG A 137 10.80 -30.72 -23.05
CA ARG A 137 9.54 -30.27 -22.46
C ARG A 137 9.82 -29.70 -21.07
N THR A 138 9.28 -28.52 -20.80
CA THR A 138 9.34 -27.85 -19.49
C THR A 138 7.93 -27.50 -19.06
N ALA A 139 7.66 -27.58 -17.76
CA ALA A 139 6.41 -27.14 -17.17
C ALA A 139 6.69 -25.95 -16.26
N THR A 140 6.06 -24.82 -16.56
CA THR A 140 6.20 -23.60 -15.79
C THR A 140 4.98 -23.42 -14.91
N LEU A 141 5.18 -23.29 -13.60
CA LEU A 141 4.16 -22.91 -12.63
C LEU A 141 4.23 -21.40 -12.45
N GLU A 142 3.25 -20.69 -13.00
CA GLU A 142 3.08 -19.25 -12.80
C GLU A 142 2.23 -19.05 -11.54
N CYS A 143 2.76 -18.29 -10.59
CA CYS A 143 2.23 -18.13 -9.26
C CYS A 143 1.99 -16.65 -8.95
N SER A 144 0.87 -16.36 -8.30
CA SER A 144 0.57 -15.02 -7.77
C SER A 144 0.61 -15.06 -6.24
N HIS A 145 1.35 -14.14 -5.64
CA HIS A 145 1.50 -14.07 -4.19
C HIS A 145 0.15 -13.95 -3.49
N ASN A 146 0.04 -14.52 -2.28
CA ASN A 146 -1.21 -14.57 -1.52
C ASN A 146 -1.80 -13.19 -1.16
N ARG A 147 -1.05 -12.10 -1.36
CA ARG A 147 -1.57 -10.73 -1.33
C ARG A 147 -2.70 -10.49 -2.32
N GLU A 148 -2.77 -11.26 -3.41
CA GLU A 148 -3.86 -11.15 -4.40
C GLU A 148 -5.25 -11.39 -3.79
N HIS A 149 -5.34 -12.15 -2.68
CA HIS A 149 -6.58 -12.29 -1.92
C HIS A 149 -7.11 -10.96 -1.37
N TRP A 150 -6.24 -9.98 -1.09
CA TRP A 150 -6.65 -8.65 -0.68
C TRP A 150 -7.33 -7.89 -1.81
N LYS A 151 -6.83 -7.98 -3.04
CA LYS A 151 -7.44 -7.35 -4.22
C LYS A 151 -8.83 -7.92 -4.52
N HIS A 152 -9.03 -9.21 -4.25
CA HIS A 152 -10.32 -9.89 -4.44
C HIS A 152 -11.30 -9.72 -3.26
N LEU A 153 -11.01 -8.86 -2.29
CA LEU A 153 -11.93 -8.53 -1.20
C LEU A 153 -12.65 -7.21 -1.50
N LEU A 154 -13.96 -7.27 -1.72
CA LEU A 154 -14.78 -6.07 -1.95
C LEU A 154 -15.23 -5.44 -0.64
N PHE A 155 -14.92 -4.15 -0.44
CA PHE A 155 -15.40 -3.38 0.69
C PHE A 155 -16.81 -2.83 0.45
N GLY A 156 -17.82 -3.56 0.93
CA GLY A 156 -19.22 -3.19 0.76
C GLY A 156 -19.61 -1.92 1.53
N ALA A 157 -20.62 -1.21 1.05
CA ALA A 157 -21.15 -0.02 1.73
C ALA A 157 -21.81 -0.33 3.08
N THR A 158 -22.50 -1.48 3.15
CA THR A 158 -23.01 -2.05 4.40
C THR A 158 -22.49 -3.47 4.53
N PRO A 159 -21.30 -3.69 5.13
CA PRO A 159 -20.68 -5.02 5.17
C PRO A 159 -21.49 -6.08 5.93
N PHE A 160 -22.39 -5.69 6.83
CA PHE A 160 -23.19 -6.59 7.67
C PHE A 160 -24.59 -6.88 7.12
N SER A 161 -24.97 -6.28 5.99
CA SER A 161 -26.27 -6.55 5.35
C SER A 161 -26.09 -7.26 4.02
N ALA A 162 -27.20 -7.83 3.54
CA ALA A 162 -27.24 -8.43 2.22
C ALA A 162 -26.95 -7.38 1.13
N PRO A 163 -26.24 -7.74 0.04
CA PRO A 163 -26.00 -6.82 -1.06
C PRO A 163 -27.28 -6.19 -1.63
N GLU A 164 -28.41 -6.90 -1.55
CA GLU A 164 -29.73 -6.48 -1.99
C GLU A 164 -30.35 -5.40 -1.09
N VAL A 165 -29.95 -5.29 0.17
CA VAL A 165 -30.50 -4.35 1.15
C VAL A 165 -29.36 -3.53 1.76
N GLN A 166 -29.17 -2.30 1.29
CA GLN A 166 -28.08 -1.42 1.72
C GLN A 166 -28.62 -0.22 2.50
N PRO A 167 -28.77 -0.32 3.84
CA PRO A 167 -29.23 0.80 4.67
C PRO A 167 -28.19 1.93 4.75
N LEU A 168 -26.90 1.63 4.57
CA LEU A 168 -25.84 2.63 4.46
C LEU A 168 -25.41 2.80 2.99
N LYS A 169 -25.30 4.06 2.55
CA LYS A 169 -24.84 4.40 1.19
C LYS A 169 -23.33 4.24 0.99
N ALA A 170 -22.57 4.34 2.07
CA ALA A 170 -21.12 4.16 2.09
C ALA A 170 -20.69 3.64 3.47
N TRP A 171 -19.63 2.84 3.49
CA TRP A 171 -18.96 2.47 4.73
C TRP A 171 -17.99 3.59 5.09
N LEU A 172 -18.04 4.08 6.33
CA LEU A 172 -17.16 5.13 6.82
C LEU A 172 -16.61 4.69 8.18
N MET A 173 -15.30 4.65 8.31
CA MET A 173 -14.62 4.34 9.56
C MET A 173 -13.47 5.31 9.78
N LEU A 174 -13.49 5.99 10.93
CA LEU A 174 -12.46 6.91 11.39
C LEU A 174 -11.64 6.23 12.49
N GLY A 175 -10.32 6.32 12.42
CA GLY A 175 -9.43 5.76 13.42
C GLY A 175 -8.01 5.64 12.91
N ASN A 176 -7.16 4.92 13.64
CA ASN A 176 -5.78 4.70 13.23
C ASN A 176 -5.72 3.72 12.05
N THR A 177 -4.78 3.96 11.14
CA THR A 177 -4.77 3.34 9.81
C THR A 177 -4.82 1.81 9.88
N ARG A 178 -3.98 1.17 10.72
CA ARG A 178 -3.98 -0.29 10.86
C ARG A 178 -5.29 -0.81 11.41
N THR A 179 -5.81 -0.19 12.46
CA THR A 179 -7.09 -0.54 13.09
C THR A 179 -8.25 -0.45 12.09
N VAL A 180 -8.31 0.63 11.31
CA VAL A 180 -9.40 0.87 10.37
C VAL A 180 -9.34 -0.11 9.19
N VAL A 181 -8.15 -0.36 8.64
CA VAL A 181 -7.94 -1.31 7.54
C VAL A 181 -8.20 -2.74 8.01
N ALA A 182 -7.65 -3.13 9.16
CA ALA A 182 -7.87 -4.47 9.73
C ALA A 182 -9.33 -4.70 10.12
N GLY A 183 -9.99 -3.72 10.75
CA GLY A 183 -11.39 -3.79 11.13
C GLY A 183 -12.33 -3.87 9.93
N THR A 184 -12.10 -3.05 8.91
CA THR A 184 -12.90 -3.07 7.67
C THR A 184 -12.66 -4.37 6.88
N GLY A 185 -11.41 -4.83 6.78
CA GLY A 185 -11.06 -6.11 6.18
C GLY A 185 -11.75 -7.27 6.91
N PHE A 186 -11.68 -7.30 8.24
CA PHE A 186 -12.29 -8.32 9.07
C PHE A 186 -13.79 -8.40 8.87
N LEU A 187 -14.49 -7.25 8.86
CA LEU A 187 -15.94 -7.22 8.69
C LEU A 187 -16.38 -7.71 7.30
N ASN A 188 -15.61 -7.41 6.24
CA ASN A 188 -15.89 -7.92 4.89
C ASN A 188 -15.55 -9.41 4.74
N LEU A 189 -14.52 -9.92 5.43
CA LEU A 189 -14.29 -11.37 5.53
C LEU A 189 -15.41 -12.06 6.30
N ALA A 190 -15.89 -11.43 7.38
CA ALA A 190 -17.01 -11.92 8.18
C ALA A 190 -18.29 -12.02 7.35
N ARG A 191 -18.55 -11.05 6.46
CA ARG A 191 -19.65 -11.13 5.48
C ARG A 191 -19.57 -12.38 4.60
N ASN A 192 -18.38 -12.81 4.22
CA ASN A 192 -18.18 -13.94 3.31
C ASN A 192 -18.19 -15.29 4.04
N TYR A 193 -17.63 -15.36 5.25
CA TYR A 193 -17.40 -16.62 5.94
C TYR A 193 -18.31 -16.87 7.15
N TRP A 194 -18.75 -15.83 7.88
CA TRP A 194 -19.50 -15.98 9.11
C TRP A 194 -20.94 -16.37 8.80
N PRO A 195 -21.45 -17.57 9.20
CA PRO A 195 -22.81 -17.99 8.87
C PRO A 195 -23.91 -16.97 9.19
N LEU A 196 -23.76 -16.23 10.30
CA LEU A 196 -24.76 -15.24 10.74
C LEU A 196 -24.90 -14.05 9.77
N LEU A 197 -23.82 -13.67 9.08
CA LEU A 197 -23.82 -12.56 8.12
C LEU A 197 -23.93 -13.08 6.68
N ALA A 198 -23.31 -14.23 6.38
CA ALA A 198 -23.23 -14.79 5.05
C ALA A 198 -24.55 -15.40 4.54
N LEU A 199 -25.36 -16.02 5.43
CA LEU A 199 -26.64 -16.63 5.02
C LEU A 199 -27.72 -15.59 4.70
N PRO A 200 -27.98 -14.55 5.53
CA PRO A 200 -28.91 -13.49 5.16
C PRO A 200 -28.45 -12.73 3.91
N ALA A 201 -27.13 -12.60 3.72
CA ALA A 201 -26.55 -11.94 2.56
C ALA A 201 -26.66 -12.70 1.23
N ASN A 202 -27.06 -13.97 1.27
CA ASN A 202 -27.20 -14.82 0.09
C ASN A 202 -28.54 -15.56 0.06
N ILE A 203 -29.58 -14.97 0.64
CA ILE A 203 -30.88 -15.64 0.86
C ILE A 203 -31.49 -16.18 -0.44
N MET A 204 -31.26 -15.50 -1.57
CA MET A 204 -31.76 -15.86 -2.90
C MET A 204 -30.85 -16.85 -3.67
N ASN A 205 -29.69 -17.21 -3.12
CA ASN A 205 -28.76 -18.15 -3.74
C ASN A 205 -28.80 -19.52 -3.02
N PRO A 206 -29.50 -20.53 -3.56
CA PRO A 206 -29.65 -21.84 -2.91
C PRO A 206 -28.31 -22.56 -2.69
N GLY A 207 -27.28 -22.28 -3.49
CA GLY A 207 -25.94 -22.85 -3.29
C GLY A 207 -25.23 -22.35 -2.03
N ALA A 208 -25.55 -21.13 -1.56
CA ALA A 208 -24.96 -20.56 -0.35
C ALA A 208 -25.44 -21.29 0.92
N TRP A 209 -26.66 -21.86 0.91
CA TRP A 209 -27.22 -22.62 2.03
C TRP A 209 -26.53 -23.98 2.27
N VAL A 210 -25.81 -24.49 1.27
CA VAL A 210 -25.05 -25.76 1.33
C VAL A 210 -23.53 -25.52 1.35
N GLY A 211 -23.08 -24.27 1.19
CA GLY A 211 -21.68 -23.88 1.09
C GLY A 211 -21.01 -23.47 2.41
N GLN A 212 -19.90 -22.73 2.32
CA GLN A 212 -19.15 -22.24 3.50
C GLN A 212 -19.98 -21.41 4.50
N ALA A 213 -21.07 -20.79 4.04
CA ALA A 213 -21.98 -20.01 4.87
C ALA A 213 -22.83 -20.87 5.83
N SER A 214 -22.96 -22.19 5.64
CA SER A 214 -23.68 -23.08 6.58
C SER A 214 -22.76 -23.86 7.52
N ASN A 215 -21.44 -23.66 7.44
CA ASN A 215 -20.48 -24.32 8.31
C ASN A 215 -20.39 -23.62 9.68
N LEU A 216 -20.95 -24.24 10.73
CA LEU A 216 -20.92 -23.75 12.11
C LEU A 216 -19.51 -23.56 12.67
N ALA A 217 -18.49 -24.26 12.15
CA ALA A 217 -17.10 -24.05 12.56
C ALA A 217 -16.56 -22.66 12.14
N ASN A 218 -17.20 -21.99 11.18
CA ASN A 218 -16.86 -20.63 10.75
C ASN A 218 -17.45 -19.53 11.64
N LEU A 219 -18.10 -19.87 12.76
CA LEU A 219 -18.42 -18.91 13.82
C LEU A 219 -17.16 -18.37 14.49
N ASP A 220 -16.07 -19.14 14.47
CA ASP A 220 -14.76 -18.70 14.95
C ASP A 220 -13.93 -18.14 13.78
N PRO A 221 -13.51 -16.86 13.84
CA PRO A 221 -12.65 -16.27 12.82
C PRO A 221 -11.33 -16.99 12.59
N LEU A 222 -10.79 -17.67 13.62
CA LEU A 222 -9.54 -18.44 13.53
C LEU A 222 -9.68 -19.71 12.67
N ASN A 223 -10.90 -20.05 12.25
CA ASN A 223 -11.15 -21.15 11.32
C ASN A 223 -11.34 -20.68 9.86
N TRP A 224 -11.29 -19.38 9.55
CA TRP A 224 -11.44 -18.92 8.17
C TRP A 224 -10.19 -19.23 7.32
N PRO A 225 -10.30 -19.43 6.00
CA PRO A 225 -9.15 -19.77 5.16
C PRO A 225 -8.29 -18.54 4.86
N VAL A 226 -8.93 -17.38 4.77
CA VAL A 226 -8.28 -16.06 4.74
C VAL A 226 -8.71 -15.32 6.00
N GLN A 227 -7.73 -14.81 6.75
CA GLN A 227 -7.94 -14.18 8.06
C GLN A 227 -7.28 -12.80 8.07
N MET A 228 -7.88 -11.82 8.74
CA MET A 228 -7.17 -10.59 9.08
C MET A 228 -6.38 -10.81 10.37
N GLN A 229 -5.17 -10.27 10.43
CA GLN A 229 -4.42 -10.22 11.67
C GLN A 229 -5.17 -9.34 12.69
N PHE A 230 -5.31 -9.82 13.93
CA PHE A 230 -5.84 -9.01 15.01
C PHE A 230 -4.91 -7.84 15.31
N VAL A 231 -5.46 -6.63 15.27
CA VAL A 231 -4.81 -5.38 15.68
C VAL A 231 -5.56 -4.86 16.90
N ASN A 232 -4.84 -4.54 17.97
CA ASN A 232 -5.37 -3.95 19.18
C ASN A 232 -5.58 -2.44 18.96
N PRO A 233 -6.83 -1.96 18.94
CA PRO A 233 -7.12 -0.56 18.67
C PRO A 233 -6.55 0.42 19.69
N LEU A 234 -6.19 -0.04 20.90
CA LEU A 234 -5.70 0.83 21.98
C LEU A 234 -4.22 1.19 21.85
N PHE A 235 -3.42 0.29 21.27
CA PHE A 235 -1.96 0.43 21.16
C PHE A 235 -1.49 0.66 19.72
N ASP A 236 -2.41 0.74 18.76
CA ASP A 236 -2.08 1.07 17.38
C ASP A 236 -1.66 2.54 17.28
N GLN A 237 -0.37 2.84 17.07
CA GLN A 237 0.15 4.21 16.95
C GLN A 237 0.15 4.74 15.50
N SER A 238 -0.36 3.97 14.54
CA SER A 238 -0.37 4.37 13.13
C SER A 238 -1.17 5.66 12.93
N ARG A 239 -0.81 6.45 11.92
CA ARG A 239 -1.44 7.76 11.71
C ARG A 239 -2.95 7.64 11.54
N THR A 240 -3.71 8.54 12.16
CA THR A 240 -5.17 8.56 12.06
C THR A 240 -5.62 8.92 10.66
N THR A 241 -6.62 8.21 10.14
CA THR A 241 -7.15 8.37 8.79
C THR A 241 -8.65 8.06 8.73
N VAL A 242 -9.26 8.39 7.59
CA VAL A 242 -10.67 8.12 7.30
C VAL A 242 -10.74 7.17 6.11
N LEU A 243 -11.24 5.96 6.36
CA LEU A 243 -11.55 5.00 5.30
C LEU A 243 -13.01 5.16 4.91
N MET A 244 -13.24 5.40 3.62
CA MET A 244 -14.57 5.39 3.01
C MET A 244 -14.58 4.38 1.86
N SER A 245 -15.60 3.53 1.77
CA SER A 245 -15.75 2.61 0.64
C SER A 245 -17.20 2.42 0.21
N ARG A 246 -17.37 2.09 -1.07
CA ARG A 246 -18.64 1.68 -1.67
C ARG A 246 -18.40 0.66 -2.79
N TRP A 247 -18.33 -0.63 -2.42
CA TRP A 247 -18.15 -1.74 -3.35
C TRP A 247 -16.93 -1.60 -4.26
N SER A 248 -15.84 -1.12 -3.68
CA SER A 248 -14.54 -1.02 -4.34
C SER A 248 -13.61 -2.09 -3.75
N ASP A 249 -12.63 -2.52 -4.55
CA ASP A 249 -11.63 -3.50 -4.11
C ASP A 249 -10.83 -2.95 -2.93
N ALA A 250 -10.48 -3.81 -1.97
CA ALA A 250 -9.80 -3.39 -0.75
C ALA A 250 -8.46 -2.71 -1.05
N HIS A 251 -7.73 -3.20 -2.05
CA HIS A 251 -6.45 -2.62 -2.45
C HIS A 251 -6.58 -1.18 -2.96
N SER A 252 -7.50 -0.91 -3.91
CA SER A 252 -7.64 0.44 -4.48
C SER A 252 -8.14 1.47 -3.46
N VAL A 253 -8.93 1.04 -2.47
CA VAL A 253 -9.39 1.93 -1.38
C VAL A 253 -8.28 2.22 -0.37
N THR A 254 -7.36 1.27 -0.15
CA THR A 254 -6.41 1.34 0.97
C THR A 254 -4.99 1.67 0.57
N GLU A 255 -4.60 1.52 -0.70
CA GLU A 255 -3.21 1.69 -1.14
C GLU A 255 -2.62 3.06 -0.79
N ASP A 256 -3.28 4.15 -1.21
CA ASP A 256 -2.81 5.51 -0.96
C ASP A 256 -2.75 5.82 0.53
N LEU A 257 -3.78 5.38 1.26
CA LEU A 257 -3.96 5.60 2.69
C LEU A 257 -2.91 4.83 3.52
N LEU A 258 -2.55 3.61 3.11
CA LEU A 258 -1.49 2.81 3.70
C LEU A 258 -0.11 3.43 3.41
N ARG A 259 0.17 3.78 2.16
CA ARG A 259 1.44 4.43 1.73
C ARG A 259 1.71 5.70 2.52
N ASP A 260 0.72 6.58 2.59
CA ASP A 260 0.84 7.84 3.34
C ASP A 260 1.12 7.56 4.81
N ALA A 261 0.48 6.56 5.42
CA ALA A 261 0.65 6.25 6.83
C ALA A 261 1.98 5.52 7.12
N GLY A 262 2.77 5.18 6.10
CA GLY A 262 3.94 4.29 6.23
C GLY A 262 3.55 2.87 6.65
N CYS A 263 2.30 2.49 6.41
CA CYS A 263 1.75 1.18 6.72
C CYS A 263 1.61 0.36 5.44
N HIS A 264 1.52 -0.96 5.57
CA HIS A 264 1.22 -1.83 4.44
C HIS A 264 0.42 -3.06 4.87
N VAL A 265 -0.23 -3.72 3.91
CA VAL A 265 -0.89 -5.01 4.13
C VAL A 265 -0.01 -6.11 3.55
N ARG A 266 0.52 -6.97 4.41
CA ARG A 266 1.31 -8.13 4.04
C ARG A 266 0.48 -9.41 4.15
N ALA A 267 0.72 -10.36 3.26
CA ALA A 267 0.01 -11.64 3.27
C ALA A 267 0.96 -12.76 3.70
N TYR A 268 0.74 -13.30 4.89
CA TYR A 268 1.49 -14.42 5.43
C TYR A 268 0.78 -15.75 5.18
N THR A 269 1.55 -16.82 5.06
CA THR A 269 0.98 -18.17 4.89
C THR A 269 1.33 -19.02 6.09
N TRP A 270 0.32 -19.24 6.94
CA TRP A 270 0.45 -20.02 8.15
C TRP A 270 0.09 -21.47 7.91
N LEU A 271 0.96 -22.37 8.39
CA LEU A 271 0.76 -23.82 8.32
C LEU A 271 0.64 -24.38 9.75
N PRO A 272 -0.12 -25.47 9.97
CA PRO A 272 -0.30 -26.07 11.30
C PRO A 272 0.99 -26.57 11.98
N GLU A 273 2.08 -26.72 11.22
CA GLU A 273 3.41 -27.07 11.75
C GLU A 273 4.11 -25.90 12.45
N ASP A 274 3.69 -24.66 12.18
CA ASP A 274 4.34 -23.48 12.73
C ASP A 274 4.10 -23.38 14.25
N THR A 275 5.17 -23.05 14.98
CA THR A 275 5.14 -23.02 16.44
C THR A 275 4.61 -21.71 17.01
N THR A 276 4.54 -20.64 16.22
CA THR A 276 4.08 -19.31 16.66
C THR A 276 2.74 -18.96 16.01
N SER A 277 1.92 -18.17 16.70
CA SER A 277 0.69 -17.64 16.12
C SER A 277 1.00 -16.51 15.12
N PRO A 278 0.30 -16.44 13.98
CA PRO A 278 0.34 -15.30 13.07
C PRO A 278 -0.43 -14.08 13.60
N HIS A 279 -1.00 -14.17 14.81
CA HIS A 279 -1.71 -13.10 15.51
C HIS A 279 -0.97 -12.68 16.79
N PRO A 280 0.16 -11.94 16.68
CA PRO A 280 1.02 -11.63 17.82
C PRO A 280 0.29 -10.83 18.91
N GLU A 281 -0.54 -9.84 18.52
CA GLU A 281 -1.27 -9.01 19.49
C GLU A 281 -2.40 -9.77 20.20
N LEU A 282 -3.00 -10.76 19.52
CA LEU A 282 -3.99 -11.66 20.15
C LEU A 282 -3.29 -12.66 21.09
N ALA A 283 -2.14 -13.19 20.66
CA ALA A 283 -1.32 -14.09 21.46
C ALA A 283 -0.83 -13.43 22.75
N ALA A 284 -0.55 -12.12 22.72
CA ALA A 284 -0.22 -11.35 23.93
C ALA A 284 -1.37 -11.28 24.95
N ILE A 285 -2.63 -11.33 24.50
CA ILE A 285 -3.82 -11.22 25.36
C ILE A 285 -4.28 -12.61 25.87
N VAL A 286 -4.38 -13.59 24.96
CA VAL A 286 -5.03 -14.88 25.22
C VAL A 286 -4.03 -16.04 25.30
N GLY A 287 -2.77 -15.80 24.93
CA GLY A 287 -1.71 -16.80 24.86
C GLY A 287 -1.60 -17.47 23.49
N GLU A 288 -0.38 -17.90 23.16
CA GLU A 288 -0.01 -18.49 21.85
C GLU A 288 -0.89 -19.66 21.41
N LYS A 289 -1.29 -20.55 22.32
CA LYS A 289 -2.05 -21.75 21.94
C LYS A 289 -3.48 -21.44 21.50
N LEU A 290 -4.10 -20.42 22.08
CA LEU A 290 -5.49 -20.05 21.81
C LEU A 290 -5.60 -19.07 20.65
N ALA A 291 -4.55 -18.29 20.40
CA ALA A 291 -4.48 -17.35 19.27
C ALA A 291 -4.09 -18.02 17.94
N ARG A 292 -3.83 -19.35 17.91
CA ARG A 292 -3.45 -20.05 16.68
C ARG A 292 -4.67 -20.35 15.80
N PRO A 293 -4.54 -20.21 14.47
CA PRO A 293 -5.54 -20.69 13.53
C PRO A 293 -5.79 -22.20 13.68
N ARG A 294 -7.02 -22.65 13.39
CA ARG A 294 -7.39 -24.08 13.47
C ARG A 294 -7.02 -24.89 12.23
N ARG A 295 -6.70 -24.22 11.12
CA ARG A 295 -6.30 -24.82 9.84
C ARG A 295 -5.27 -23.93 9.15
N ALA A 296 -4.60 -24.47 8.12
CA ALA A 296 -3.77 -23.68 7.22
C ALA A 296 -4.58 -22.50 6.67
N CYS A 297 -3.99 -21.31 6.69
CA CYS A 297 -4.67 -20.09 6.29
C CYS A 297 -3.71 -19.02 5.78
N VAL A 298 -4.25 -18.13 4.94
CA VAL A 298 -3.61 -16.88 4.55
C VAL A 298 -3.98 -15.81 5.56
N VAL A 299 -2.99 -15.18 6.18
CA VAL A 299 -3.19 -14.10 7.16
C VAL A 299 -2.77 -12.78 6.56
N LEU A 300 -3.73 -11.87 6.44
CA LEU A 300 -3.55 -10.52 5.96
C LEU A 300 -3.25 -9.60 7.15
N ALA A 301 -2.00 -9.15 7.26
CA ALA A 301 -1.49 -8.35 8.36
C ALA A 301 -1.33 -6.89 7.93
N ALA A 302 -2.01 -5.97 8.61
CA ALA A 302 -1.73 -4.55 8.49
C ALA A 302 -0.59 -4.18 9.44
N GLU A 303 0.58 -3.87 8.90
CA GLU A 303 1.80 -3.58 9.67
C GLU A 303 2.16 -2.09 9.59
N ASP A 304 2.66 -1.53 10.69
CA ASP A 304 3.21 -0.17 10.75
C ASP A 304 4.72 -0.23 10.53
N LYS A 305 5.21 0.41 9.47
CA LYS A 305 6.64 0.56 9.19
C LYS A 305 7.05 2.03 9.06
N SER A 306 6.23 2.95 9.57
CA SER A 306 6.51 4.38 9.55
C SER A 306 7.72 4.76 10.41
N GLY A 307 8.05 3.94 11.42
CA GLY A 307 9.10 4.20 12.40
C GLY A 307 8.76 5.36 13.35
N VAL A 308 7.50 5.78 13.39
CA VAL A 308 7.00 6.78 14.33
C VAL A 308 6.61 6.07 15.63
N THR A 309 7.17 6.54 16.75
CA THR A 309 6.75 6.10 18.08
C THR A 309 6.38 7.34 18.86
N GLY A 310 5.10 7.46 19.21
CA GLY A 310 4.62 8.62 19.93
C GLY A 310 4.91 8.57 21.44
N PRO A 311 4.70 9.70 22.14
CA PRO A 311 5.05 9.87 23.54
C PRO A 311 4.21 9.02 24.49
N THR A 312 2.99 8.61 24.12
CA THR A 312 2.08 7.89 25.01
C THR A 312 2.10 6.38 24.84
N GLY A 313 2.57 5.84 23.72
CA GLY A 313 2.48 4.40 23.43
C GLY A 313 1.10 3.95 22.94
N THR A 314 0.18 4.88 22.64
CA THR A 314 -1.25 4.56 22.45
C THR A 314 -1.83 5.10 21.15
N ALA A 315 -3.08 4.74 20.86
CA ALA A 315 -3.79 5.24 19.69
C ALA A 315 -3.93 6.77 19.61
N PHE A 316 -3.82 7.48 20.73
CA PHE A 316 -3.80 8.95 20.72
C PHE A 316 -2.57 9.51 19.97
N ASP A 317 -1.46 8.78 19.94
CA ASP A 317 -0.26 9.20 19.22
C ASP A 317 -0.48 9.25 17.69
N GLY A 318 -1.35 8.40 17.16
CA GLY A 318 -1.75 8.44 15.75
C GLY A 318 -2.44 9.74 15.36
N PHE A 319 -3.21 10.33 16.29
CA PHE A 319 -3.86 11.63 16.11
C PHE A 319 -2.85 12.78 16.22
N LEU A 320 -1.94 12.72 17.21
CA LEU A 320 -0.85 13.69 17.33
C LEU A 320 0.04 13.69 16.08
N ASN A 321 0.31 12.51 15.51
CA ASN A 321 1.05 12.36 14.26
C ASN A 321 0.35 13.07 13.09
N LEU A 322 -0.97 12.89 12.94
CA LEU A 322 -1.75 13.55 11.90
C LEU A 322 -1.64 15.08 12.01
N VAL A 323 -1.77 15.63 13.22
CA VAL A 323 -1.64 17.07 13.47
C VAL A 323 -0.22 17.55 13.15
N ALA A 324 0.80 16.81 13.58
CA ALA A 324 2.21 17.15 13.38
C ALA A 324 2.59 17.16 11.89
N VAL A 325 2.21 16.12 11.14
CA VAL A 325 2.43 15.99 9.70
C VAL A 325 1.76 17.14 8.94
N THR A 326 0.51 17.43 9.29
CA THR A 326 -0.25 18.51 8.63
C THR A 326 0.39 19.87 8.90
N ALA A 327 0.84 20.13 10.14
CA ALA A 327 1.51 21.37 10.50
C ALA A 327 2.87 21.53 9.76
N ASP A 328 3.69 20.48 9.72
CA ASP A 328 4.97 20.53 9.00
C ASP A 328 4.79 20.78 7.50
N ASN A 329 3.86 20.07 6.87
CA ASN A 329 3.63 20.19 5.42
C ASN A 329 2.96 21.52 5.04
N SER A 330 2.25 22.20 5.94
CA SER A 330 1.57 23.46 5.64
C SER A 330 2.35 24.71 6.06
N ILE A 331 3.13 24.63 7.14
CA ILE A 331 3.80 25.78 7.76
C ILE A 331 5.30 25.71 7.50
N THR A 332 5.95 24.57 7.77
CA THR A 332 7.42 24.46 7.70
C THR A 332 7.91 24.54 6.25
N GLU A 333 7.26 23.85 5.31
CA GLU A 333 7.61 23.91 3.88
C GLU A 333 7.50 25.33 3.28
N VAL A 334 6.59 26.15 3.80
CA VAL A 334 6.30 27.50 3.29
C VAL A 334 7.13 28.59 3.97
N LEU A 335 7.33 28.51 5.29
CA LEU A 335 7.93 29.58 6.10
C LEU A 335 9.38 29.32 6.51
N HIS A 336 9.79 28.05 6.69
CA HIS A 336 11.11 27.69 7.22
C HIS A 336 11.70 26.43 6.55
N PRO A 337 12.12 26.51 5.27
CA PRO A 337 12.80 25.41 4.59
C PRO A 337 14.26 25.31 5.09
N VAL A 338 14.43 24.80 6.31
CA VAL A 338 15.74 24.46 6.86
C VAL A 338 16.01 22.99 6.56
N ASP A 339 17.15 22.72 5.93
CA ASP A 339 17.68 21.40 5.64
C ASP A 339 19.05 21.34 6.33
N LEU A 340 19.12 20.73 7.53
CA LEU A 340 20.39 20.66 8.28
C LEU A 340 21.30 19.53 7.80
N ASN A 341 20.74 18.49 7.17
CA ASN A 341 21.46 17.29 6.73
C ASN A 341 21.91 17.34 5.27
N GLY A 342 21.46 18.34 4.50
CA GLY A 342 21.84 18.57 3.12
C GLY A 342 21.27 17.53 2.14
N ASP A 343 20.18 16.86 2.52
CA ASP A 343 19.55 15.82 1.69
C ASP A 343 18.56 16.38 0.66
N GLY A 344 18.28 17.69 0.71
CA GLY A 344 17.34 18.37 -0.18
C GLY A 344 15.89 18.36 0.31
N VAL A 345 15.61 17.76 1.48
CA VAL A 345 14.29 17.70 2.12
C VAL A 345 14.26 18.63 3.33
N THR A 346 13.13 19.32 3.54
CA THR A 346 12.97 20.18 4.72
C THR A 346 12.83 19.34 5.98
N ASP A 347 13.67 19.63 6.98
CA ASP A 347 13.65 18.96 8.27
C ASP A 347 12.30 19.18 9.00
N PRO A 348 11.65 18.12 9.53
CA PRO A 348 10.37 18.26 10.21
C PRO A 348 10.56 18.93 11.59
N TRP A 349 9.90 20.07 11.82
CA TRP A 349 10.01 20.86 13.06
C TRP A 349 8.92 20.49 14.06
N PHE A 350 7.65 20.46 13.63
CA PHE A 350 6.51 20.16 14.49
C PHE A 350 6.50 18.69 14.92
N ARG A 351 6.91 17.75 14.06
CA ARG A 351 7.06 16.34 14.47
C ARG A 351 8.16 16.15 15.52
N LYS A 352 9.28 16.89 15.42
CA LYS A 352 10.33 16.87 16.46
C LYS A 352 9.79 17.46 17.78
N LEU A 353 9.04 18.56 17.71
CA LEU A 353 8.44 19.20 18.89
C LEU A 353 7.43 18.29 19.62
N LEU A 354 6.59 17.58 18.86
CA LEU A 354 5.57 16.69 19.41
C LEU A 354 6.11 15.29 19.78
N MET A 355 7.42 15.05 19.59
CA MET A 355 8.07 13.74 19.79
C MET A 355 7.43 12.62 18.94
N VAL A 356 6.99 12.97 17.74
CA VAL A 356 6.39 12.04 16.75
C VAL A 356 7.27 11.99 15.48
N ALA A 357 8.52 12.42 15.60
CA ALA A 357 9.49 12.31 14.52
C ALA A 357 9.82 10.83 14.26
N PRO A 358 9.89 10.40 13.00
CA PRO A 358 10.30 9.04 12.68
C PRO A 358 11.70 8.75 13.22
N ALA A 359 11.89 7.62 13.88
CA ALA A 359 13.19 7.19 14.39
C ALA A 359 14.20 7.04 13.24
N ILE A 360 15.49 7.27 13.55
CA ILE A 360 16.58 7.03 12.60
C ILE A 360 16.70 5.51 12.39
N PRO A 361 16.68 5.01 11.13
CA PRO A 361 16.84 3.59 10.87
C PRO A 361 18.16 3.04 11.39
N THR A 362 18.16 1.81 11.88
CA THR A 362 19.36 1.11 12.36
C THR A 362 20.14 0.43 11.24
N VAL A 363 19.45 0.04 10.16
CA VAL A 363 20.04 -0.64 9.01
C VAL A 363 20.58 0.40 8.02
N VAL A 364 21.87 0.32 7.73
CA VAL A 364 22.59 1.30 6.90
C VAL A 364 23.40 0.60 5.83
N PHE A 365 23.12 0.91 4.58
CA PHE A 365 23.89 0.48 3.41
C PHE A 365 24.84 1.59 2.99
N ARG A 366 26.14 1.36 3.18
CA ARG A 366 27.21 2.31 2.87
C ARG A 366 27.79 2.03 1.49
N ASP A 367 27.93 3.09 0.69
CA ASP A 367 28.58 3.00 -0.61
C ASP A 367 30.10 3.07 -0.44
N THR A 368 30.76 1.92 -0.49
CA THR A 368 32.20 1.74 -0.30
C THR A 368 32.73 0.71 -1.31
N GLU A 369 34.04 0.52 -1.39
CA GLU A 369 34.66 -0.49 -2.27
C GLU A 369 34.08 -1.91 -2.06
N HIS A 370 33.58 -2.20 -0.87
CA HIS A 370 32.92 -3.46 -0.52
C HIS A 370 31.46 -3.24 -0.12
N SER A 371 30.74 -2.47 -0.93
CA SER A 371 29.31 -2.20 -0.74
C SER A 371 28.43 -3.42 -1.03
N GLN A 372 27.30 -3.49 -0.31
CA GLN A 372 26.19 -4.38 -0.67
C GLN A 372 25.30 -3.78 -1.76
N ILE A 373 25.44 -2.48 -2.05
CA ILE A 373 24.70 -1.79 -3.10
C ILE A 373 25.23 -2.25 -4.46
N LEU A 374 24.36 -2.87 -5.26
CA LEU A 374 24.66 -3.32 -6.63
C LEU A 374 24.49 -2.17 -7.64
N SER A 375 23.43 -1.39 -7.46
CA SER A 375 23.13 -0.22 -8.27
C SER A 375 22.34 0.77 -7.45
N SER A 376 22.67 2.05 -7.58
CA SER A 376 21.92 3.17 -7.01
C SER A 376 21.58 4.16 -8.10
N GLU A 377 20.34 4.65 -8.10
CA GLU A 377 19.85 5.68 -9.00
C GLU A 377 19.21 6.79 -8.16
N HIS A 378 19.66 8.03 -8.40
CA HIS A 378 19.11 9.22 -7.79
C HIS A 378 18.53 10.12 -8.88
N ASN A 379 17.20 10.20 -8.92
CA ASN A 379 16.45 10.99 -9.88
C ASN A 379 15.96 12.27 -9.22
N SER A 380 16.57 13.40 -9.57
CA SER A 380 16.14 14.73 -9.14
C SER A 380 15.18 15.35 -10.16
N TYR A 381 13.88 15.24 -9.92
CA TYR A 381 12.85 15.83 -10.77
C TYR A 381 12.73 17.34 -10.49
N ARG A 382 12.79 18.13 -11.56
CA ARG A 382 12.63 19.59 -11.48
C ARG A 382 11.15 19.97 -11.55
N PHE A 383 10.82 21.13 -11.01
CA PHE A 383 9.44 21.64 -11.03
C PHE A 383 8.94 21.77 -12.48
N LYS A 384 7.65 21.48 -12.69
CA LYS A 384 7.04 21.44 -14.03
C LYS A 384 6.33 22.75 -14.42
N ALA A 385 5.97 23.59 -13.45
CA ALA A 385 5.34 24.90 -13.70
C ALA A 385 5.49 25.89 -12.53
N GLY A 386 5.62 27.19 -12.85
CA GLY A 386 5.63 28.29 -11.88
C GLY A 386 4.25 28.86 -11.53
N SER A 387 3.32 28.81 -12.47
CA SER A 387 1.92 29.24 -12.31
C SER A 387 0.96 28.11 -12.62
N ILE A 388 -0.17 28.08 -11.93
CA ILE A 388 -1.16 27.02 -12.04
C ILE A 388 -2.51 27.63 -12.29
N MET A 389 -3.18 27.06 -13.27
CA MET A 389 -4.47 27.53 -13.76
C MET A 389 -5.50 26.42 -13.61
N THR A 390 -6.71 26.81 -13.22
CA THR A 390 -7.87 25.91 -13.24
C THR A 390 -9.12 26.73 -13.56
N GLY A 391 -10.19 26.06 -13.99
CA GLY A 391 -11.43 26.71 -14.38
C GLY A 391 -12.16 25.99 -15.51
N GLY A 392 -12.99 26.74 -16.22
CA GLY A 392 -13.87 26.26 -17.29
C GLY A 392 -15.29 26.79 -17.19
N LYS A 393 -15.69 27.33 -16.03
CA LYS A 393 -17.00 27.92 -15.74
C LYS A 393 -16.89 29.09 -14.75
N SER A 394 -17.73 30.11 -14.91
CA SER A 394 -17.77 31.21 -13.95
C SER A 394 -18.43 30.77 -12.63
N PRO A 395 -18.17 31.46 -11.51
CA PRO A 395 -18.95 31.29 -10.29
C PRO A 395 -20.45 31.53 -10.52
N GLY A 396 -21.32 30.76 -9.86
CA GLY A 396 -22.78 30.87 -10.03
C GLY A 396 -23.32 32.29 -9.83
N TRP A 397 -22.75 33.07 -8.91
CA TRP A 397 -23.14 34.47 -8.69
C TRP A 397 -22.75 35.41 -9.84
N VAL A 398 -21.65 35.11 -10.56
CA VAL A 398 -21.20 35.88 -11.74
C VAL A 398 -22.09 35.57 -12.94
N ASN A 399 -22.40 34.29 -13.17
CA ASN A 399 -23.32 33.88 -14.24
C ASN A 399 -24.74 34.42 -13.99
N GLN A 400 -25.23 34.44 -12.74
CA GLN A 400 -26.51 35.05 -12.39
C GLN A 400 -26.54 36.57 -12.62
N LEU A 401 -25.47 37.29 -12.27
CA LEU A 401 -25.35 38.73 -12.49
C LEU A 401 -25.29 39.08 -13.99
N GLN A 402 -24.60 38.29 -14.80
CA GLN A 402 -24.55 38.45 -16.25
C GLN A 402 -25.89 38.17 -16.91
N THR A 403 -26.52 37.05 -16.55
CA THR A 403 -27.86 36.69 -17.02
C THR A 403 -28.86 37.80 -16.68
N PHE A 404 -28.76 38.40 -15.48
CA PHE A 404 -29.58 39.52 -15.08
C PHE A 404 -29.27 40.80 -15.88
N ALA A 405 -27.99 41.14 -16.09
CA ALA A 405 -27.58 42.31 -16.86
C ALA A 405 -27.97 42.22 -18.34
N ILE A 406 -27.87 41.03 -18.95
CA ILE A 406 -28.29 40.76 -20.33
C ILE A 406 -29.82 40.83 -20.45
N LYS A 407 -30.56 40.22 -19.52
CA LYS A 407 -32.04 40.34 -19.47
C LYS A 407 -32.49 41.78 -19.27
N TYR A 408 -31.81 42.53 -18.41
CA TYR A 408 -32.09 43.95 -18.19
C TYR A 408 -31.79 44.79 -19.44
N ALA A 409 -30.63 44.60 -20.09
CA ALA A 409 -30.25 45.31 -21.31
C ALA A 409 -31.16 44.98 -22.51
N LEU A 410 -31.53 43.71 -22.71
CA LEU A 410 -32.49 43.29 -23.74
C LEU A 410 -33.91 43.80 -23.45
N SER A 411 -34.34 43.83 -22.19
CA SER A 411 -35.64 44.41 -21.80
C SER A 411 -35.69 45.93 -21.98
N GLN A 412 -34.56 46.63 -21.83
CA GLN A 412 -34.43 48.06 -22.12
C GLN A 412 -34.43 48.32 -23.62
N LEU A 413 -33.77 47.47 -24.42
CA LEU A 413 -33.80 47.57 -25.88
C LEU A 413 -35.19 47.26 -26.45
N SER A 414 -35.91 46.27 -25.91
CA SER A 414 -37.29 45.96 -26.30
C SER A 414 -38.29 47.02 -25.84
N ALA A 415 -38.04 47.68 -24.70
CA ALA A 415 -38.80 48.85 -24.26
C ALA A 415 -38.59 50.09 -25.16
N VAL A 416 -37.38 50.28 -25.71
CA VAL A 416 -37.08 51.34 -26.67
C VAL A 416 -37.70 51.07 -28.05
N ILE A 417 -37.74 49.81 -28.50
CA ILE A 417 -38.40 49.42 -29.76
C ILE A 417 -39.93 49.51 -29.63
N SER A 418 -40.51 49.28 -28.45
CA SER A 418 -41.96 49.35 -28.21
C SER A 418 -42.55 50.78 -28.18
N TYR A 419 -41.72 51.84 -28.24
CA TYR A 419 -42.20 53.23 -28.27
C TYR A 419 -42.28 53.85 -29.68
N GLY A 420 -41.98 53.07 -30.73
CA GLY A 420 -42.08 53.49 -32.13
C GLY A 420 -42.87 52.51 -32.97
N LEU A 421 -44.20 52.72 -33.04
CA LEU A 421 -45.21 52.07 -33.89
C LEU A 421 -45.78 50.71 -33.40
N GLY A 422 -47.02 50.79 -32.88
CA GLY A 422 -48.07 49.81 -33.13
C GLY A 422 -47.96 48.46 -32.42
N ALA A 423 -48.79 48.26 -31.40
CA ALA A 423 -49.00 46.98 -30.76
C ALA A 423 -49.49 45.91 -31.74
N TYR A 424 -48.65 44.91 -32.01
CA TYR A 424 -49.06 43.57 -32.40
C TYR A 424 -48.23 42.56 -31.59
N GLN A 425 -48.92 41.74 -30.78
CA GLN A 425 -48.36 40.51 -30.24
C GLN A 425 -47.99 39.62 -31.43
N GLU A 426 -46.69 39.32 -31.59
CA GLU A 426 -46.22 38.28 -32.49
C GLU A 426 -45.81 37.06 -31.64
N PRO A 427 -46.67 36.03 -31.52
CA PRO A 427 -46.37 34.82 -30.78
C PRO A 427 -45.49 33.91 -31.63
N GLY A 428 -44.18 33.86 -31.36
CA GLY A 428 -43.33 32.84 -32.00
C GLY A 428 -41.84 33.13 -32.17
N THR A 429 -41.12 33.63 -31.17
CA THR A 429 -39.63 33.53 -31.22
C THR A 429 -39.02 33.09 -29.89
N PRO A 430 -39.32 31.88 -29.39
CA PRO A 430 -38.44 31.21 -28.44
C PRO A 430 -37.30 30.58 -29.25
N GLY A 431 -36.12 31.19 -29.29
CA GLY A 431 -34.97 30.50 -29.89
C GLY A 431 -33.71 31.31 -30.17
N LEU A 432 -33.76 32.64 -30.25
CA LEU A 432 -32.54 33.44 -30.45
C LEU A 432 -31.92 33.89 -29.12
N GLU A 433 -32.72 34.21 -28.10
CA GLU A 433 -32.19 34.60 -26.79
C GLU A 433 -31.51 33.43 -26.05
N GLU A 434 -31.99 32.21 -26.20
CA GLU A 434 -31.47 31.02 -25.50
C GLU A 434 -30.19 30.45 -26.16
N ILE A 435 -30.05 30.61 -27.48
CA ILE A 435 -28.83 30.23 -28.23
C ILE A 435 -27.69 31.25 -28.01
N TYR A 436 -28.00 32.54 -27.88
CA TYR A 436 -26.99 33.57 -27.58
C TYR A 436 -26.60 33.61 -26.10
N GLN A 437 -27.50 33.24 -25.16
CA GLN A 437 -27.19 33.13 -23.72
C GLN A 437 -26.11 32.07 -23.44
N GLY A 438 -26.19 30.90 -24.07
CA GLY A 438 -25.22 29.82 -23.87
C GLY A 438 -23.79 30.11 -24.34
N GLN A 439 -23.57 31.18 -25.13
CA GLN A 439 -22.22 31.60 -25.56
C GLN A 439 -21.56 32.64 -24.64
N PHE A 440 -22.34 33.38 -23.85
CA PHE A 440 -21.82 34.38 -22.92
C PHE A 440 -21.70 33.85 -21.49
N ASP A 441 -22.42 32.78 -21.17
CA ASP A 441 -22.18 32.00 -19.96
C ASP A 441 -20.75 31.45 -19.97
N ASP A 442 -20.10 31.45 -18.80
CA ASP A 442 -18.72 30.95 -18.61
C ASP A 442 -17.60 31.76 -19.31
N MET A 443 -17.85 33.05 -19.62
CA MET A 443 -16.85 33.94 -20.25
C MET A 443 -16.04 34.82 -19.27
N LEU A 444 -16.63 35.35 -18.19
CA LEU A 444 -15.92 36.20 -17.22
C LEU A 444 -15.64 35.46 -15.91
N LEU A 445 -14.41 35.59 -15.40
CA LEU A 445 -13.95 34.89 -14.19
C LEU A 445 -14.08 33.37 -14.27
N ALA A 446 -14.06 32.81 -15.48
CA ALA A 446 -14.12 31.37 -15.70
C ALA A 446 -12.81 30.65 -15.40
N PHE A 447 -11.70 31.38 -15.30
CA PHE A 447 -10.37 30.86 -15.00
C PHE A 447 -9.73 31.61 -13.84
N ILE A 448 -9.03 30.87 -12.99
CA ILE A 448 -8.23 31.40 -11.89
C ILE A 448 -6.77 30.95 -12.06
N ARG A 449 -5.83 31.86 -11.82
CA ARG A 449 -4.39 31.61 -11.85
C ARG A 449 -3.78 31.86 -10.48
N PHE A 450 -3.02 30.89 -9.98
CA PHE A 450 -2.18 31.02 -8.79
C PHE A 450 -0.71 30.94 -9.19
N THR A 451 0.11 31.87 -8.69
CA THR A 451 1.55 31.86 -8.93
C THR A 451 2.26 31.84 -7.59
N ASP A 452 3.10 30.83 -7.39
CA ASP A 452 3.96 30.76 -6.22
C ASP A 452 5.20 31.63 -6.46
N PRO A 453 5.35 32.78 -5.76
CA PRO A 453 6.44 33.70 -6.00
C PRO A 453 7.81 33.12 -5.64
N VAL A 454 7.88 32.21 -4.66
CA VAL A 454 9.13 31.56 -4.25
C VAL A 454 9.56 30.56 -5.30
N ARG A 455 8.61 29.73 -5.78
CA ARG A 455 8.88 28.78 -6.88
C ARG A 455 9.26 29.51 -8.16
N ALA A 456 8.54 30.57 -8.53
CA ALA A 456 8.84 31.37 -9.72
C ALA A 456 10.21 32.05 -9.64
N TYR A 457 10.61 32.52 -8.46
CA TYR A 457 11.94 33.09 -8.24
C TYR A 457 13.04 32.01 -8.37
N ARG A 458 12.87 30.85 -7.71
CA ARG A 458 13.83 29.73 -7.76
C ARG A 458 13.94 29.11 -9.16
N ALA A 459 12.85 29.13 -9.93
CA ALA A 459 12.78 28.63 -11.29
C ALA A 459 13.64 29.41 -12.29
N GLY A 460 13.88 30.70 -11.99
CA GLY A 460 14.54 31.61 -12.91
C GLY A 460 13.70 31.92 -14.16
N PRO A 461 14.25 32.73 -15.09
CA PRO A 461 13.52 33.27 -16.24
C PRO A 461 13.15 32.24 -17.31
N TYR A 462 13.75 31.04 -17.27
CA TYR A 462 13.52 29.96 -18.23
C TYR A 462 12.70 28.79 -17.66
N GLY A 463 12.15 28.94 -16.45
CA GLY A 463 11.26 27.94 -15.88
C GLY A 463 9.98 27.78 -16.70
N TYR A 464 9.43 26.56 -16.73
CA TYR A 464 8.13 26.33 -17.34
C TYR A 464 7.04 27.16 -16.64
N LEU A 465 6.22 27.84 -17.45
CA LEU A 465 5.41 28.96 -16.98
C LEU A 465 4.09 28.49 -16.37
N GLU A 466 3.28 27.72 -17.10
CA GLU A 466 1.88 27.45 -16.73
C GLU A 466 1.54 25.95 -16.83
N HIS A 467 0.84 25.44 -15.81
CA HIS A 467 0.19 24.13 -15.83
C HIS A 467 -1.31 24.29 -15.62
N PHE A 468 -2.11 23.62 -16.44
CA PHE A 468 -3.56 23.63 -16.34
C PHE A 468 -4.06 22.35 -15.66
N GLU A 469 -4.65 22.49 -14.47
CA GLU A 469 -5.20 21.36 -13.71
C GLU A 469 -6.71 21.24 -13.94
N GLN A 470 -7.14 20.08 -14.44
CA GLN A 470 -8.57 19.77 -14.64
C GLN A 470 -9.23 19.43 -13.30
N GLY A 471 -10.16 20.28 -12.85
CA GLY A 471 -10.94 20.11 -11.63
C GLY A 471 -12.45 20.21 -11.86
N SER A 472 -13.22 20.57 -10.81
CA SER A 472 -14.70 20.60 -10.84
C SER A 472 -15.32 21.70 -11.74
N GLY A 473 -14.55 22.29 -12.65
CA GLY A 473 -15.00 23.19 -13.71
C GLY A 473 -15.22 24.65 -13.31
N SER A 474 -15.61 24.97 -12.07
CA SER A 474 -15.89 26.37 -11.67
C SER A 474 -14.69 27.06 -11.01
N ALA A 475 -14.33 28.25 -11.48
CA ALA A 475 -13.30 29.09 -10.85
C ALA A 475 -13.84 29.86 -9.62
N TYR A 476 -12.95 30.33 -8.74
CA TYR A 476 -13.26 31.09 -7.50
C TYR A 476 -14.23 30.40 -6.51
N THR A 477 -14.24 29.07 -6.48
CA THR A 477 -14.93 28.26 -5.47
C THR A 477 -13.94 27.60 -4.50
N VAL A 478 -14.42 27.08 -3.38
CA VAL A 478 -13.58 26.29 -2.45
C VAL A 478 -12.97 25.07 -3.17
N SER A 479 -13.69 24.45 -4.10
CA SER A 479 -13.17 23.34 -4.93
C SER A 479 -12.06 23.76 -5.88
N SER A 480 -12.11 24.97 -6.44
CA SER A 480 -11.04 25.52 -7.29
C SER A 480 -9.73 25.74 -6.50
N GLY A 481 -9.81 26.17 -5.24
CA GLY A 481 -8.64 26.30 -4.36
C GLY A 481 -7.96 24.96 -4.09
N LEU A 482 -8.74 23.90 -3.89
CA LEU A 482 -8.21 22.54 -3.72
C LEU A 482 -7.58 22.00 -5.00
N THR A 483 -8.18 22.29 -6.15
CA THR A 483 -7.64 21.91 -7.47
C THR A 483 -6.32 22.63 -7.75
N LEU A 484 -6.24 23.94 -7.48
CA LEU A 484 -4.99 24.71 -7.62
C LEU A 484 -3.88 24.15 -6.73
N ARG A 485 -4.22 23.72 -5.51
CA ARG A 485 -3.26 23.12 -4.59
C ARG A 485 -2.79 21.74 -5.07
N GLN A 486 -3.70 20.91 -5.57
CA GLN A 486 -3.35 19.63 -6.19
C GLN A 486 -2.42 19.82 -7.40
N GLY A 487 -2.70 20.80 -8.25
CA GLY A 487 -1.80 21.18 -9.34
C GLY A 487 -0.44 21.67 -8.83
N HIS A 488 -0.41 22.46 -7.75
CA HIS A 488 0.82 22.98 -7.13
C HIS A 488 1.73 21.89 -6.66
N PHE A 489 1.12 20.85 -6.10
CA PHE A 489 1.83 19.68 -5.69
C PHE A 489 2.30 18.80 -6.87
N LYS A 490 1.45 18.51 -7.87
CA LYS A 490 1.82 17.71 -9.07
C LYS A 490 2.96 18.31 -9.92
N THR A 491 3.22 19.59 -9.73
CA THR A 491 4.24 20.34 -10.47
C THR A 491 5.46 20.67 -9.62
N ARG A 492 5.53 20.17 -8.38
CA ARG A 492 6.66 20.39 -7.47
C ARG A 492 7.90 19.65 -7.94
N ALA A 493 9.06 20.13 -7.51
CA ALA A 493 10.30 19.37 -7.61
C ALA A 493 10.31 18.28 -6.53
N TYR A 494 10.80 17.09 -6.86
CA TYR A 494 10.95 15.98 -5.92
C TYR A 494 12.16 15.13 -6.28
N GLN A 495 12.65 14.34 -5.34
CA GLN A 495 13.73 13.38 -5.57
C GLN A 495 13.15 11.96 -5.44
N GLY A 496 13.55 11.09 -6.36
CA GLY A 496 13.27 9.66 -6.35
C GLY A 496 14.57 8.89 -6.21
N PHE A 497 14.53 7.81 -5.43
CA PHE A 497 15.66 6.93 -5.23
C PHE A 497 15.27 5.50 -5.56
N LYS A 498 16.17 4.80 -6.23
CA LYS A 498 16.04 3.37 -6.46
C LYS A 498 17.38 2.71 -6.19
N VAL A 499 17.43 1.85 -5.19
CA VAL A 499 18.66 1.14 -4.83
C VAL A 499 18.41 -0.36 -4.86
N ALA A 500 19.25 -1.07 -5.61
CA ALA A 500 19.31 -2.51 -5.61
C ALA A 500 20.43 -2.96 -4.67
N VAL A 501 20.08 -3.76 -3.66
CA VAL A 501 21.04 -4.26 -2.66
C VAL A 501 21.10 -5.78 -2.74
N ARG A 502 22.33 -6.31 -2.68
CA ARG A 502 22.56 -7.74 -2.54
C ARG A 502 22.31 -8.16 -1.09
N ASN A 503 21.51 -9.19 -0.90
CA ASN A 503 21.37 -9.79 0.42
C ASN A 503 22.64 -10.57 0.83
N GLY A 504 23.03 -10.42 2.09
CA GLY A 504 24.24 -11.00 2.67
C GLY A 504 25.41 -10.02 2.71
N GLY A 505 26.14 -9.99 3.83
CA GLY A 505 27.15 -8.98 4.14
C GLY A 505 26.95 -8.43 5.55
N GLN A 506 26.81 -7.10 5.70
CA GLN A 506 26.60 -6.47 7.01
C GLN A 506 25.18 -6.70 7.55
N HIS A 507 24.18 -6.70 6.67
CA HIS A 507 22.77 -6.91 7.01
C HIS A 507 22.16 -8.04 6.18
N MET A 508 21.28 -8.83 6.81
CA MET A 508 20.63 -10.00 6.22
C MET A 508 19.10 -9.91 6.29
N LEU A 509 18.45 -10.16 5.14
CA LEU A 509 17.00 -10.19 5.00
C LEU A 509 16.37 -11.27 5.91
N PHE A 510 15.26 -10.89 6.56
CA PHE A 510 14.48 -11.64 7.55
C PHE A 510 15.10 -11.77 8.94
N TYR A 511 16.39 -11.46 9.11
CA TYR A 511 17.05 -11.43 10.41
C TYR A 511 17.19 -10.00 10.94
N ASP A 512 17.75 -9.10 10.13
CA ASP A 512 18.01 -7.71 10.53
C ASP A 512 16.92 -6.74 10.06
N PHE A 513 16.34 -7.01 8.88
CA PHE A 513 15.26 -6.22 8.30
C PHE A 513 14.35 -7.10 7.43
N ASN A 514 13.15 -6.60 7.14
CA ASN A 514 12.13 -7.26 6.36
C ASN A 514 11.50 -6.26 5.37
N LEU A 515 10.53 -6.74 4.59
CA LEU A 515 9.75 -5.91 3.67
C LEU A 515 9.10 -4.73 4.41
N GLY A 516 9.22 -3.53 3.82
CA GLY A 516 8.67 -2.28 4.36
C GLY A 516 9.51 -1.62 5.46
N ASP A 517 10.51 -2.31 6.02
CA ASP A 517 11.38 -1.67 7.01
C ASP A 517 12.12 -0.48 6.41
N ARG A 518 12.26 0.59 7.21
CA ARG A 518 13.02 1.77 6.82
C ARG A 518 14.52 1.45 6.91
N THR A 519 15.26 1.89 5.90
CA THR A 519 16.70 1.67 5.79
C THR A 519 17.36 2.97 5.35
N LEU A 520 18.62 3.13 5.73
CA LEU A 520 19.48 4.19 5.23
C LEU A 520 20.34 3.64 4.11
N PHE A 521 20.51 4.38 3.03
CA PHE A 521 21.46 4.05 1.98
C PHE A 521 22.24 5.28 1.56
N GLU A 522 23.49 5.07 1.19
CA GLU A 522 24.39 6.13 0.76
C GLU A 522 24.42 6.24 -0.76
N ILE A 523 24.26 7.47 -1.27
CA ILE A 523 24.51 7.82 -2.67
C ILE A 523 25.37 9.08 -2.67
N ASP A 524 26.53 9.01 -3.30
CA ASP A 524 27.45 10.16 -3.47
C ASP A 524 27.80 10.86 -2.14
N GLY A 525 28.05 10.07 -1.07
CA GLY A 525 28.42 10.59 0.25
C GLY A 525 27.26 11.11 1.11
N VAL A 526 26.02 11.08 0.61
CA VAL A 526 24.81 11.51 1.34
C VAL A 526 23.97 10.28 1.71
N LEU A 527 23.51 10.24 2.96
CA LEU A 527 22.60 9.19 3.44
C LEU A 527 21.15 9.59 3.23
N TYR A 528 20.43 8.77 2.48
CA TYR A 528 19.00 8.89 2.25
C TYR A 528 18.23 7.82 3.02
N THR A 529 17.00 8.14 3.44
CA THR A 529 16.12 7.20 4.15
C THR A 529 14.95 6.80 3.27
N ASP A 530 14.74 5.51 3.06
CA ASP A 530 13.55 4.98 2.39
C ASP A 530 13.20 3.55 2.88
N GLN A 531 12.05 3.03 2.48
CA GLN A 531 11.56 1.69 2.83
C GLN A 531 12.01 0.64 1.80
N VAL A 532 12.19 -0.59 2.27
CA VAL A 532 12.38 -1.76 1.40
C VAL A 532 11.05 -2.05 0.67
N THR A 533 11.01 -1.78 -0.63
CA THR A 533 9.77 -1.83 -1.43
C THR A 533 9.51 -3.19 -2.06
N ALA A 534 10.54 -3.97 -2.33
CA ALA A 534 10.39 -5.33 -2.83
C ALA A 534 11.62 -6.19 -2.51
N TRP A 535 11.41 -7.50 -2.44
CA TRP A 535 12.48 -8.48 -2.47
C TRP A 535 12.16 -9.59 -3.46
N LYS A 536 13.19 -10.13 -4.11
CA LYS A 536 13.08 -11.20 -5.09
C LYS A 536 14.08 -12.30 -4.79
N LEU A 537 13.60 -13.50 -4.52
CA LEU A 537 14.40 -14.72 -4.44
C LEU A 537 14.55 -15.30 -5.84
N HIS A 538 15.78 -15.53 -6.27
CA HIS A 538 16.07 -16.12 -7.58
C HIS A 538 17.20 -17.15 -7.49
N TYR A 539 17.05 -18.26 -8.21
CA TYR A 539 18.16 -19.14 -8.56
C TYR A 539 17.84 -19.95 -9.82
N ASP A 540 18.89 -20.42 -10.47
CA ASP A 540 18.84 -21.26 -11.66
C ASP A 540 19.99 -22.28 -11.62
N GLU A 541 20.11 -23.14 -12.61
CA GLU A 541 21.17 -24.17 -12.69
C GLU A 541 22.59 -23.60 -12.62
N THR A 542 22.77 -22.35 -13.09
CA THR A 542 24.07 -21.65 -13.12
C THR A 542 24.24 -20.63 -12.00
N THR A 543 23.14 -20.11 -11.46
CA THR A 543 23.14 -18.99 -10.52
C THR A 543 22.70 -19.50 -9.16
N PRO A 544 23.53 -19.40 -8.11
CA PRO A 544 23.15 -19.83 -6.77
C PRO A 544 22.01 -18.98 -6.21
N LYS A 545 21.42 -19.43 -5.10
CA LYS A 545 20.37 -18.70 -4.37
C LYS A 545 20.81 -17.25 -4.08
N THR A 546 20.11 -16.29 -4.67
CA THR A 546 20.27 -14.86 -4.41
C THR A 546 18.96 -14.23 -3.98
N PHE A 547 19.06 -13.18 -3.19
CA PHE A 547 17.95 -12.26 -2.97
C PHE A 547 18.36 -10.88 -3.45
N ASP A 548 17.54 -10.34 -4.34
CA ASP A 548 17.64 -8.98 -4.82
C ASP A 548 16.65 -8.12 -4.06
N LEU A 549 17.12 -7.01 -3.51
CA LEU A 549 16.32 -6.08 -2.72
C LEU A 549 16.16 -4.80 -3.50
N SER A 550 14.95 -4.25 -3.53
CA SER A 550 14.67 -2.91 -4.02
C SER A 550 14.30 -2.01 -2.86
N ILE A 551 14.99 -0.87 -2.76
CA ILE A 551 14.71 0.18 -1.77
C ILE A 551 14.25 1.42 -2.53
N GLY A 552 13.14 1.99 -2.06
CA GLY A 552 12.47 3.15 -2.64
C GLY A 552 11.51 2.86 -3.79
N ASP A 553 10.70 3.87 -4.11
CA ASP A 553 9.74 3.91 -5.22
C ASP A 553 9.97 5.22 -5.99
N ASP A 554 10.18 5.15 -7.31
CA ASP A 554 10.40 6.32 -8.17
C ASP A 554 9.09 7.06 -8.52
N ARG A 555 7.98 6.67 -7.88
CA ARG A 555 6.67 7.30 -8.09
C ARG A 555 6.59 8.66 -7.41
N GLU A 556 5.90 9.57 -8.09
CA GLU A 556 5.57 10.90 -7.58
C GLU A 556 4.73 10.73 -6.29
N SER A 557 5.32 11.04 -5.12
CA SER A 557 4.58 10.96 -3.84
C SER A 557 3.38 11.88 -3.92
N GLU A 558 2.19 11.45 -3.52
CA GLU A 558 0.94 12.23 -3.55
C GLU A 558 0.92 13.40 -2.54
N ASP A 559 0.03 14.39 -2.77
CA ASP A 559 -0.07 15.61 -1.96
C ASP A 559 -0.62 15.30 -0.56
N PRO A 560 0.16 15.43 0.52
CA PRO A 560 -0.30 15.09 1.86
C PRO A 560 -1.51 15.91 2.30
N VAL A 561 -1.56 17.19 1.93
CA VAL A 561 -2.69 18.04 2.30
C VAL A 561 -3.87 17.76 1.36
N ALA A 562 -3.66 17.32 0.11
CA ALA A 562 -4.78 16.86 -0.75
C ALA A 562 -5.32 15.54 -0.29
N GLN A 563 -4.49 14.68 0.28
CA GLN A 563 -4.93 13.46 0.93
C GLN A 563 -5.70 13.77 2.21
N VAL A 564 -5.27 14.70 3.06
CA VAL A 564 -6.06 15.17 4.21
C VAL A 564 -7.37 15.81 3.75
N THR A 565 -7.35 16.61 2.67
CA THR A 565 -8.58 17.20 2.12
C THR A 565 -9.47 16.15 1.47
N ARG A 566 -8.92 15.11 0.85
CA ARG A 566 -9.68 13.95 0.35
C ARG A 566 -10.22 13.14 1.51
N ALA A 567 -9.48 12.96 2.61
CA ALA A 567 -9.95 12.27 3.81
C ALA A 567 -11.07 13.05 4.50
N ALA A 568 -10.92 14.38 4.63
CA ALA A 568 -11.94 15.28 5.14
C ALA A 568 -13.13 15.41 4.17
N GLY A 569 -12.87 15.40 2.87
CA GLY A 569 -13.87 15.38 1.81
C GLY A 569 -14.62 14.07 1.76
N ASN A 570 -13.96 12.93 1.92
CA ASN A 570 -14.54 11.60 2.05
C ASN A 570 -15.29 11.46 3.37
N PHE A 571 -14.79 12.06 4.44
CA PHE A 571 -15.50 12.17 5.71
C PHE A 571 -16.78 12.98 5.52
N TRP A 572 -16.73 14.20 4.96
CA TRP A 572 -17.90 15.03 4.73
C TRP A 572 -18.85 14.50 3.67
N ASN A 573 -18.35 13.88 2.62
CA ASN A 573 -19.14 13.19 1.61
C ASN A 573 -19.79 11.93 2.21
N GLY A 574 -19.06 11.16 3.02
CA GLY A 574 -19.60 10.02 3.75
C GLY A 574 -20.66 10.44 4.75
N LEU A 575 -20.44 11.54 5.48
CA LEU A 575 -21.39 12.15 6.39
C LEU A 575 -22.62 12.66 5.63
N ALA A 576 -22.45 13.41 4.54
CA ALA A 576 -23.53 13.88 3.69
C ALA A 576 -24.33 12.70 3.08
N MET A 577 -23.64 11.64 2.66
CA MET A 577 -24.28 10.42 2.15
C MET A 577 -25.03 9.64 3.25
N MET A 578 -24.55 9.66 4.50
CA MET A 578 -25.21 9.08 5.67
C MET A 578 -26.39 9.90 6.18
N PHE A 579 -26.29 11.24 6.11
CA PHE A 579 -27.30 12.17 6.63
C PHE A 579 -28.32 12.65 5.60
N GLY A 580 -28.15 12.29 4.31
CA GLY A 580 -29.23 12.30 3.35
C GLY A 580 -28.87 12.90 1.99
N SER A 581 -29.41 12.27 0.96
CA SER A 581 -29.93 13.00 -0.19
C SER A 581 -31.01 13.95 0.33
N GLY A 582 -30.66 15.21 0.50
CA GLY A 582 -31.60 16.32 0.55
C GLY A 582 -31.01 17.38 -0.37
N ASP A 583 -31.77 17.79 -1.38
CA ASP A 583 -31.50 19.02 -2.11
C ASP A 583 -31.07 20.10 -1.12
N LEU A 584 -29.87 20.64 -1.35
CA LEU A 584 -29.36 21.96 -0.97
C LEU A 584 -27.84 21.91 -1.00
N PHE A 585 -27.27 21.96 -2.21
CA PHE A 585 -26.45 23.08 -2.68
C PHE A 585 -26.35 23.02 -4.20
#